data_AF-A0A3L9YYH6-F1
#
_entry.id   AF-A0A3L9YYH6-F1
#
_cell.length_a   1.000
_cell.length_b   1.000
_cell.length_c   1.000
_cell.angle_alpha   90.00
_cell.angle_beta   90.00
_cell.angle_gamma   90.00
#
_symmetry.space_group_name_H-M   'P 1'
#
loop_
_entity.id
_entity.type
_entity.pdbx_description
1 polymer ?
#
loop_
_entity_poly.entity_id
_entity_poly.type
_entity_poly.pdbx_seq_one_letter_code
_entity_poly.pdbx_strand_id
1 'polypeptide(L)'
;MPKSHYDSHQLDDLVLQMMETELGGEQVYRTALTCAINPDLKKEWQGYLEETLAHQNVVRGICDALGLDPDTQSPTRAVVKHIGTSLVQAMQLAKKSGSPDAAQLVACECVVHAETKDHANWELLGQVAKVATGDVGHTLKVAHKAVEKDEDHHLYHTKGWCRELAIQALGMPAVLPPPEEVKNVETAIGASRAEQQRTAML
;
A
#
# COMPACT_ATOMS: atom_id res chain seq x y z
N MET A 1 -0.15 3.16 37.25
CA MET A 1 0.23 2.90 35.84
C MET A 1 0.07 4.22 35.10
N PRO A 2 1.04 4.68 34.30
CA PRO A 2 0.81 5.84 33.47
C PRO A 2 -0.32 5.47 32.49
N LYS A 3 -1.36 6.30 32.39
CA LYS A 3 -2.40 6.12 31.37
C LYS A 3 -1.70 6.05 30.02
N SER A 4 -1.92 4.98 29.26
CA SER A 4 -1.55 4.93 27.86
C SER A 4 -2.22 6.10 27.16
N HIS A 5 -1.45 7.15 26.89
CA HIS A 5 -2.00 8.37 26.33
C HIS A 5 -1.49 8.53 24.91
N TYR A 6 -2.32 8.14 23.94
CA TYR A 6 -2.23 8.67 22.59
C TYR A 6 -3.13 9.91 22.51
N ASP A 7 -2.87 10.79 21.55
CA ASP A 7 -3.74 11.93 21.28
C ASP A 7 -4.92 11.46 20.41
N SER A 8 -6.15 11.55 20.93
CA SER A 8 -7.35 11.12 20.21
C SER A 8 -7.60 11.95 18.94
N HIS A 9 -7.27 13.24 18.95
CA HIS A 9 -7.42 14.07 17.74
C HIS A 9 -6.43 13.66 16.65
N GLN A 10 -5.23 13.22 17.02
CA GLN A 10 -4.26 12.68 16.06
C GLN A 10 -4.66 11.29 15.55
N LEU A 11 -5.32 10.48 16.39
CA LEU A 11 -5.90 9.21 15.93
C LEU A 11 -7.03 9.46 14.92
N ASP A 12 -7.94 10.39 15.21
CA ASP A 12 -9.03 10.72 14.29
C ASP A 12 -8.48 11.17 12.93
N ASP A 13 -7.47 12.04 12.93
CA ASP A 13 -6.83 12.51 11.69
C ASP A 13 -6.08 11.38 10.94
N LEU A 14 -5.40 10.48 11.66
CA LEU A 14 -4.77 9.30 11.07
C LEU A 14 -5.80 8.42 10.37
N VAL A 15 -6.94 8.14 11.00
CA VAL A 15 -7.99 7.28 10.42
C VAL A 15 -8.63 7.94 9.19
N LEU A 16 -8.79 9.27 9.19
CA LEU A 16 -9.24 9.99 7.99
C LEU A 16 -8.21 9.96 6.85
N GLN A 17 -6.92 10.02 7.17
CA GLN A 17 -5.84 9.82 6.20
C GLN A 17 -5.81 8.38 5.67
N MET A 18 -6.04 7.37 6.51
CA MET A 18 -6.16 5.97 6.10
C MET A 18 -7.30 5.80 5.12
N MET A 19 -8.50 6.32 5.46
CA MET A 19 -9.66 6.23 4.57
C MET A 19 -9.37 6.85 3.19
N GLU A 20 -8.68 7.99 3.13
CA GLU A 20 -8.27 8.58 1.86
C GLU A 20 -7.15 7.81 1.15
N THR A 21 -6.27 7.14 1.89
CA THR A 21 -5.21 6.29 1.33
C THR A 21 -5.83 5.10 0.62
N GLU A 22 -6.80 4.42 1.23
CA GLU A 22 -7.52 3.28 0.64
C GLU A 22 -8.37 3.67 -0.59
N LEU A 23 -9.04 4.83 -0.54
CA LEU A 23 -9.78 5.37 -1.69
C LEU A 23 -8.84 5.75 -2.84
N GLY A 24 -7.67 6.31 -2.52
CA GLY A 24 -6.61 6.61 -3.48
C GLY A 24 -5.98 5.35 -4.06
N GLY A 25 -5.73 4.34 -3.21
CA GLY A 25 -5.17 3.04 -3.56
C GLY A 25 -6.02 2.33 -4.62
N GLU A 26 -7.35 2.33 -4.46
CA GLU A 26 -8.27 1.81 -5.48
C GLU A 26 -8.01 2.47 -6.85
N GLN A 27 -7.90 3.79 -6.90
CA GLN A 27 -7.68 4.52 -8.16
C GLN A 27 -6.28 4.25 -8.74
N VAL A 28 -5.28 4.11 -7.87
CA VAL A 28 -3.92 3.74 -8.23
C VAL A 28 -3.91 2.36 -8.89
N TYR A 29 -4.46 1.33 -8.24
CA TYR A 29 -4.50 -0.02 -8.79
C TYR A 29 -5.30 -0.12 -10.08
N ARG A 30 -6.48 0.51 -10.15
CA ARG A 30 -7.28 0.56 -11.40
C ARG A 30 -6.48 1.16 -12.55
N THR A 31 -5.72 2.22 -12.30
CA THR A 31 -4.90 2.88 -13.32
C THR A 31 -3.68 2.03 -13.70
N ALA A 32 -3.01 1.45 -12.70
CA ALA A 32 -1.84 0.59 -12.84
C ALA A 32 -2.17 -0.66 -13.67
N LEU A 33 -3.32 -1.31 -13.44
CA LEU A 33 -3.83 -2.45 -14.23
C LEU A 33 -4.03 -2.11 -15.71
N THR A 34 -4.23 -0.84 -16.05
CA THR A 34 -4.32 -0.39 -17.44
C THR A 34 -2.96 -0.16 -18.10
N CYS A 35 -1.89 -0.07 -17.30
CA CYS A 35 -0.51 0.10 -17.73
C CYS A 35 0.25 -1.24 -17.75
N ALA A 36 -0.17 -2.22 -16.95
CA ALA A 36 0.44 -3.53 -16.85
C ALA A 36 0.37 -4.33 -18.17
N ILE A 37 1.53 -4.85 -18.58
CA ILE A 37 1.71 -5.75 -19.73
C ILE A 37 2.23 -7.13 -19.32
N ASN A 38 2.92 -7.23 -18.18
CA ASN A 38 3.34 -8.49 -17.59
C ASN A 38 2.11 -9.18 -16.96
N PRO A 39 1.78 -10.41 -17.37
CA PRO A 39 0.55 -11.08 -16.93
C PRO A 39 0.58 -11.47 -15.45
N ASP A 40 1.74 -11.81 -14.90
CA ASP A 40 1.88 -12.17 -13.48
C ASP A 40 1.72 -10.93 -12.60
N LEU A 41 2.35 -9.81 -12.96
CA LEU A 41 2.16 -8.53 -12.26
C LEU A 41 0.70 -8.08 -12.32
N LYS A 42 0.05 -8.23 -13.48
CA LYS A 42 -1.36 -7.86 -13.64
C LYS A 42 -2.26 -8.70 -12.76
N LYS A 43 -1.97 -10.00 -12.62
CA LYS A 43 -2.71 -10.89 -11.71
C LYS A 43 -2.51 -10.45 -10.26
N GLU A 44 -1.29 -10.10 -9.87
CA GLU A 44 -0.97 -9.68 -8.51
C GLU A 44 -1.71 -8.40 -8.12
N TRP A 45 -1.63 -7.35 -8.95
CA TRP A 45 -2.38 -6.11 -8.72
C TRP A 45 -3.90 -6.27 -8.76
N GLN A 46 -4.43 -7.31 -9.41
CA GLN A 46 -5.86 -7.60 -9.34
C GLN A 46 -6.24 -8.12 -7.96
N GLY A 47 -5.39 -8.93 -7.33
CA GLY A 47 -5.54 -9.36 -5.94
C GLY A 47 -5.45 -8.19 -4.98
N TYR A 48 -4.42 -7.35 -5.11
CA TYR A 48 -4.25 -6.19 -4.23
C TYR A 48 -5.43 -5.22 -4.33
N LEU A 49 -5.98 -5.00 -5.54
CA LEU A 49 -7.20 -4.20 -5.70
C LEU A 49 -8.40 -4.79 -4.94
N GLU A 50 -8.56 -6.10 -4.91
CA GLU A 50 -9.63 -6.77 -4.15
C GLU A 50 -9.44 -6.59 -2.64
N GLU A 51 -8.20 -6.69 -2.17
CA GLU A 51 -7.82 -6.49 -0.77
C GLU A 51 -8.01 -5.03 -0.34
N THR A 52 -7.52 -4.04 -1.09
CA THR A 52 -7.74 -2.59 -0.84
C THR A 52 -9.24 -2.26 -0.73
N LEU A 53 -10.08 -2.85 -1.59
CA LEU A 53 -11.55 -2.66 -1.49
C LEU A 53 -12.13 -3.25 -0.20
N ALA A 54 -11.57 -4.35 0.30
CA ALA A 54 -11.94 -4.92 1.59
C ALA A 54 -11.44 -4.03 2.74
N HIS A 55 -10.22 -3.51 2.66
CA HIS A 55 -9.60 -2.64 3.65
C HIS A 55 -10.36 -1.32 3.83
N GLN A 56 -10.93 -0.74 2.77
CA GLN A 56 -11.90 0.37 2.88
C GLN A 56 -13.02 0.08 3.88
N ASN A 57 -13.57 -1.14 3.89
CA ASN A 57 -14.62 -1.52 4.84
C ASN A 57 -14.09 -1.66 6.28
N VAL A 58 -12.85 -2.14 6.43
CA VAL A 58 -12.18 -2.20 7.74
C VAL A 58 -11.99 -0.80 8.30
N VAL A 59 -11.49 0.15 7.51
CA VAL A 59 -11.30 1.54 7.94
C VAL A 59 -12.63 2.20 8.27
N ARG A 60 -13.69 1.95 7.51
CA ARG A 60 -15.06 2.41 7.88
C ARG A 60 -15.52 1.88 9.23
N GLY A 61 -15.24 0.61 9.54
CA GLY A 61 -15.51 0.06 10.86
C GLY A 61 -14.72 0.73 11.99
N ILE A 62 -13.50 1.20 11.71
CA ILE A 62 -12.73 2.03 12.66
C ILE A 62 -13.40 3.40 12.83
N CYS A 63 -13.80 4.06 11.73
CA CYS A 63 -14.52 5.33 11.78
C CYS A 63 -15.79 5.22 12.65
N ASP A 64 -16.60 4.18 12.44
CA ASP A 64 -17.82 3.93 13.24
C ASP A 64 -17.51 3.80 14.73
N ALA A 65 -16.46 3.05 15.09
CA ALA A 65 -16.05 2.86 16.49
C ALA A 65 -15.52 4.14 17.15
N LEU A 66 -14.99 5.07 16.36
CA LEU A 66 -14.54 6.38 16.82
C LEU A 66 -15.64 7.47 16.74
N GLY A 67 -16.80 7.16 16.15
CA GLY A 67 -17.86 8.12 15.90
C GLY A 67 -17.49 9.17 14.83
N LEU A 68 -16.62 8.80 13.90
CA LEU A 68 -16.17 9.65 12.79
C LEU A 68 -17.02 9.40 11.54
N ASP A 69 -17.37 10.48 10.84
CA ASP A 69 -17.86 10.37 9.47
C ASP A 69 -16.65 10.09 8.54
N PRO A 70 -16.61 8.95 7.83
CA PRO A 70 -15.50 8.58 6.93
C PRO A 70 -15.34 9.54 5.75
N ASP A 71 -16.27 10.46 5.50
CA ASP A 71 -16.16 11.51 4.47
C ASP A 71 -15.73 12.87 5.04
N THR A 72 -15.47 12.95 6.36
CA THR A 72 -14.96 14.17 7.01
C THR A 72 -13.69 14.67 6.34
N GLN A 73 -13.68 15.95 5.98
CA GLN A 73 -12.52 16.60 5.38
C GLN A 73 -11.57 17.12 6.47
N SER A 74 -10.27 16.87 6.32
CA SER A 74 -9.21 17.50 7.11
C SER A 74 -8.11 18.05 6.19
N PRO A 75 -7.32 19.04 6.63
CA PRO A 75 -6.20 19.55 5.84
C PRO A 75 -5.19 18.46 5.44
N THR A 76 -4.89 17.50 6.32
CA THR A 76 -3.96 16.41 6.05
C THR A 76 -4.56 15.38 5.08
N ARG A 77 -5.87 15.06 5.22
CA ARG A 77 -6.61 14.25 4.25
C ARG A 77 -6.55 14.84 2.85
N ALA A 78 -6.73 16.16 2.73
CA ALA A 78 -6.63 16.85 1.44
C ALA A 78 -5.22 16.71 0.81
N VAL A 79 -4.16 16.68 1.63
CA VAL A 79 -2.80 16.42 1.14
C VAL A 79 -2.64 14.97 0.66
N VAL A 80 -3.14 13.99 1.42
CA VAL A 80 -3.14 12.57 1.00
C VAL A 80 -3.86 12.40 -0.34
N LYS A 81 -5.05 13.00 -0.48
CA LYS A 81 -5.82 13.02 -1.72
C LYS A 81 -5.04 13.61 -2.89
N HIS A 82 -4.36 14.73 -2.66
CA HIS A 82 -3.56 15.40 -3.68
C HIS A 82 -2.43 14.49 -4.18
N ILE A 83 -1.69 13.87 -3.26
CA ILE A 83 -0.61 12.93 -3.59
C ILE A 83 -1.15 11.74 -4.39
N GLY A 84 -2.20 11.07 -3.90
CA GLY A 84 -2.81 9.93 -4.61
C GLY A 84 -3.30 10.30 -6.02
N THR A 85 -3.92 11.48 -6.16
CA THR A 85 -4.33 12.00 -7.47
C THR A 85 -3.14 12.24 -8.40
N SER A 86 -2.02 12.76 -7.88
CA SER A 86 -0.80 12.96 -8.66
C SER A 86 -0.17 11.65 -9.13
N LEU A 87 -0.21 10.58 -8.33
CA LEU A 87 0.26 9.25 -8.74
C LEU A 87 -0.56 8.70 -9.92
N VAL A 88 -1.88 8.83 -9.86
CA VAL A 88 -2.78 8.45 -10.97
C VAL A 88 -2.45 9.25 -12.24
N GLN A 89 -2.27 10.56 -12.12
CA GLN A 89 -1.92 11.43 -13.24
C GLN A 89 -0.55 11.08 -13.84
N ALA A 90 0.44 10.71 -13.02
CA ALA A 90 1.76 10.30 -13.49
C ALA A 90 1.69 9.04 -14.36
N MET A 91 0.93 8.02 -13.93
CA MET A 91 0.69 6.81 -14.72
C MET A 91 -0.03 7.10 -16.04
N GLN A 92 -1.06 7.95 -16.01
CA GLN A 92 -1.79 8.35 -17.21
C GLN A 92 -0.88 9.09 -18.20
N LEU A 93 0.01 9.95 -17.70
CA LEU A 93 1.00 10.64 -18.52
C LEU A 93 1.99 9.67 -19.15
N ALA A 94 2.55 8.73 -18.37
CA ALA A 94 3.47 7.71 -18.88
C ALA A 94 2.81 6.83 -19.95
N LYS A 95 1.55 6.44 -19.75
CA LYS A 95 0.78 5.66 -20.72
C LYS A 95 0.50 6.43 -22.01
N LYS A 96 0.31 7.75 -21.95
CA LYS A 96 0.04 8.60 -23.12
C LYS A 96 1.32 8.92 -23.90
N SER A 97 2.43 9.11 -23.22
CA SER A 97 3.64 9.73 -23.78
C SER A 97 4.85 8.79 -23.87
N GLY A 98 4.82 7.65 -23.19
CA GLY A 98 5.92 6.66 -23.15
C GLY A 98 5.61 5.39 -23.94
N SER A 99 6.55 4.42 -23.87
CA SER A 99 6.32 3.06 -24.35
C SER A 99 5.47 2.26 -23.35
N PRO A 100 4.89 1.11 -23.75
CA PRO A 100 4.21 0.21 -22.82
C PRO A 100 5.10 -0.23 -21.65
N ASP A 101 6.37 -0.54 -21.91
CA ASP A 101 7.33 -0.91 -20.85
C ASP A 101 7.55 0.25 -19.86
N ALA A 102 7.72 1.47 -20.36
CA ALA A 102 7.89 2.66 -19.52
C ALA A 102 6.63 2.95 -18.70
N ALA A 103 5.44 2.79 -19.28
CA ALA A 103 4.18 2.97 -18.59
C ALA A 103 3.98 1.96 -17.45
N GLN A 104 4.33 0.68 -17.69
CA GLN A 104 4.30 -0.35 -16.64
C GLN A 104 5.30 -0.04 -15.51
N LEU A 105 6.51 0.38 -15.85
CA LEU A 105 7.53 0.70 -14.84
C LEU A 105 7.09 1.90 -13.98
N VAL A 106 6.62 2.99 -14.59
CA VAL A 106 6.09 4.14 -13.86
C VAL A 106 4.88 3.76 -13.01
N ALA A 107 4.02 2.86 -13.50
CA ALA A 107 2.93 2.34 -12.69
C ALA A 107 3.44 1.60 -11.46
N CYS A 108 4.49 0.79 -11.59
CA CYS A 108 5.09 0.11 -10.46
C CYS A 108 5.70 1.07 -9.44
N GLU A 109 6.41 2.11 -9.89
CA GLU A 109 6.93 3.19 -9.03
C GLU A 109 5.80 3.90 -8.27
N CYS A 110 4.69 4.21 -8.96
CA CYS A 110 3.53 4.85 -8.36
C CYS A 110 2.84 3.96 -7.31
N VAL A 111 2.73 2.65 -7.57
CA VAL A 111 2.21 1.70 -6.58
C VAL A 111 3.13 1.66 -5.36
N VAL A 112 4.47 1.57 -5.52
CA VAL A 112 5.40 1.62 -4.38
C VAL A 112 5.20 2.89 -3.52
N HIS A 113 4.94 4.04 -4.13
CA HIS A 113 4.65 5.27 -3.38
C HIS A 113 3.34 5.19 -2.59
N ALA A 114 2.29 4.61 -3.17
CA ALA A 114 1.01 4.40 -2.49
C ALA A 114 1.17 3.43 -1.31
N GLU A 115 1.74 2.24 -1.55
CA GLU A 115 1.95 1.21 -0.52
C GLU A 115 2.86 1.68 0.61
N THR A 116 3.86 2.53 0.31
CA THR A 116 4.73 3.08 1.36
C THR A 116 3.95 3.97 2.33
N LYS A 117 2.95 4.72 1.85
CA LYS A 117 2.09 5.53 2.71
C LYS A 117 1.10 4.65 3.46
N ASP A 118 0.52 3.65 2.82
CA ASP A 118 -0.52 2.83 3.42
C ASP A 118 0.03 1.96 4.56
N HIS A 119 1.07 1.19 4.27
CA HIS A 119 1.83 0.44 5.27
C HIS A 119 2.28 1.32 6.45
N ALA A 120 2.72 2.57 6.19
CA ALA A 120 3.12 3.47 7.28
C ALA A 120 1.92 3.88 8.17
N ASN A 121 0.73 4.03 7.61
CA ASN A 121 -0.47 4.31 8.39
C ASN A 121 -0.88 3.12 9.26
N TRP A 122 -0.88 1.91 8.69
CA TRP A 122 -1.24 0.68 9.38
C TRP A 122 -0.28 0.37 10.54
N GLU A 123 1.03 0.53 10.34
CA GLU A 123 2.03 0.41 11.42
C GLU A 123 1.77 1.41 12.56
N LEU A 124 1.41 2.66 12.25
CA LEU A 124 1.07 3.68 13.25
C LEU A 124 -0.22 3.32 14.01
N LEU A 125 -1.24 2.84 13.29
CA LEU A 125 -2.47 2.33 13.91
C LEU A 125 -2.14 1.17 14.86
N GLY A 126 -1.20 0.30 14.48
CA GLY A 126 -0.68 -0.79 15.32
C GLY A 126 -0.04 -0.32 16.61
N GLN A 127 0.73 0.79 16.57
CA GLN A 127 1.27 1.40 17.79
C GLN A 127 0.17 1.91 18.71
N VAL A 128 -0.86 2.56 18.17
CA VAL A 128 -2.02 3.01 18.95
C VAL A 128 -2.78 1.82 19.52
N ALA A 129 -3.01 0.77 18.71
CA ALA A 129 -3.71 -0.44 19.12
C ALA A 129 -3.03 -1.14 20.31
N LYS A 130 -1.69 -1.11 20.41
CA LYS A 130 -0.95 -1.68 21.56
C LYS A 130 -1.29 -1.01 22.89
N VAL A 131 -1.59 0.29 22.86
CA VAL A 131 -1.75 1.11 24.07
C VAL A 131 -3.21 1.47 24.34
N ALA A 132 -4.07 1.49 23.33
CA ALA A 132 -5.50 1.76 23.45
C ALA A 132 -6.21 0.67 24.28
N THR A 133 -7.21 1.11 25.04
CA THR A 133 -8.00 0.26 25.96
C THR A 133 -9.49 0.35 25.66
N GLY A 134 -10.28 -0.56 26.23
CA GLY A 134 -11.72 -0.60 26.00
C GLY A 134 -12.08 -0.99 24.57
N ASP A 135 -13.29 -0.60 24.13
CA ASP A 135 -13.84 -1.02 22.85
C ASP A 135 -13.03 -0.49 21.66
N VAL A 136 -12.59 0.76 21.71
CA VAL A 136 -11.68 1.35 20.70
C VAL A 136 -10.42 0.50 20.56
N GLY A 137 -9.74 0.19 21.69
CA GLY A 137 -8.54 -0.63 21.66
C GLY A 137 -8.76 -2.06 21.13
N HIS A 138 -9.96 -2.62 21.35
CA HIS A 138 -10.32 -3.91 20.76
C HIS A 138 -10.50 -3.80 19.24
N THR A 139 -11.26 -2.82 18.77
CA THR A 139 -11.51 -2.58 17.34
C THR A 139 -10.21 -2.35 16.58
N LEU A 140 -9.32 -1.50 17.08
CA LEU A 140 -8.04 -1.21 16.42
C LEU A 140 -7.16 -2.46 16.28
N LYS A 141 -7.13 -3.34 17.30
CA LYS A 141 -6.36 -4.60 17.25
C LYS A 141 -6.94 -5.58 16.23
N VAL A 142 -8.26 -5.67 16.15
CA VAL A 142 -8.94 -6.55 15.20
C VAL A 142 -8.69 -6.05 13.77
N ALA A 143 -8.87 -4.75 13.54
CA ALA A 143 -8.64 -4.12 12.24
C ALA A 143 -7.19 -4.28 11.78
N HIS A 144 -6.22 -3.91 12.62
CA HIS A 144 -4.80 -4.05 12.31
C HIS A 144 -4.43 -5.51 11.99
N LYS A 145 -4.91 -6.48 12.79
CA LYS A 145 -4.64 -7.89 12.52
C LYS A 145 -5.21 -8.38 11.18
N ALA A 146 -6.30 -7.78 10.72
CA ALA A 146 -6.97 -8.17 9.49
C ALA A 146 -6.24 -7.66 8.24
N VAL A 147 -5.48 -6.56 8.33
CA VAL A 147 -4.93 -5.84 7.17
C VAL A 147 -3.41 -5.82 7.13
N GLU A 148 -2.72 -5.68 8.26
CA GLU A 148 -1.26 -5.44 8.31
C GLU A 148 -0.43 -6.41 7.46
N LYS A 149 -0.87 -7.67 7.44
CA LYS A 149 -0.16 -8.72 6.70
C LYS A 149 -0.26 -8.54 5.19
N ASP A 150 -1.41 -8.08 4.71
CA ASP A 150 -1.63 -7.77 3.30
C ASP A 150 -0.76 -6.57 2.91
N GLU A 151 -0.68 -5.54 3.76
CA GLU A 151 0.12 -4.33 3.52
C GLU A 151 1.64 -4.59 3.52
N ASP A 152 2.13 -5.44 4.43
CA ASP A 152 3.50 -5.97 4.40
C ASP A 152 3.77 -6.62 3.03
N HIS A 153 2.86 -7.50 2.61
CA HIS A 153 2.95 -8.25 1.36
C HIS A 153 3.00 -7.29 0.15
N HIS A 154 2.03 -6.37 0.03
CA HIS A 154 1.92 -5.39 -1.05
C HIS A 154 3.20 -4.57 -1.21
N LEU A 155 3.73 -4.05 -0.10
CA LEU A 155 4.90 -3.17 -0.10
C LEU A 155 6.17 -3.92 -0.53
N TYR A 156 6.44 -5.09 0.03
CA TYR A 156 7.68 -5.81 -0.28
C TYR A 156 7.67 -6.37 -1.69
N HIS A 157 6.54 -6.90 -2.15
CA HIS A 157 6.44 -7.50 -3.47
C HIS A 157 6.48 -6.45 -4.57
N THR A 158 5.71 -5.35 -4.43
CA THR A 158 5.74 -4.26 -5.40
C THR A 158 7.14 -3.63 -5.51
N LYS A 159 7.88 -3.50 -4.39
CA LYS A 159 9.29 -3.06 -4.44
C LYS A 159 10.17 -4.01 -5.26
N GLY A 160 10.01 -5.32 -5.09
CA GLY A 160 10.69 -6.33 -5.90
C GLY A 160 10.34 -6.19 -7.39
N TRP A 161 9.06 -6.06 -7.71
CA TRP A 161 8.58 -5.87 -9.09
C TRP A 161 9.18 -4.62 -9.73
N CYS A 162 9.16 -3.49 -9.00
CA CYS A 162 9.70 -2.22 -9.47
C CYS A 162 11.20 -2.33 -9.78
N ARG A 163 11.96 -2.99 -8.89
CA ARG A 163 13.40 -3.23 -9.09
C ARG A 163 13.66 -4.04 -10.35
N GLU A 164 12.98 -5.18 -10.52
CA GLU A 164 13.27 -6.10 -11.62
C GLU A 164 12.81 -5.54 -12.97
N LEU A 165 11.69 -4.81 -13.01
CA LEU A 165 11.27 -4.07 -14.20
C LEU A 165 12.25 -2.95 -14.56
N ALA A 166 12.78 -2.22 -13.58
CA ALA A 166 13.79 -1.19 -13.84
C ALA A 166 15.09 -1.80 -14.38
N ILE A 167 15.55 -2.93 -13.81
CA ILE A 167 16.70 -3.69 -14.31
C ILE A 167 16.48 -4.13 -15.77
N GLN A 168 15.28 -4.65 -16.08
CA GLN A 168 14.92 -5.05 -17.44
C GLN A 168 14.93 -3.85 -18.40
N ALA A 169 14.38 -2.71 -18.00
CA ALA A 169 14.36 -1.49 -18.80
C ALA A 169 15.76 -0.93 -19.11
N LEU A 170 16.74 -1.21 -18.25
CA LEU A 170 18.16 -0.89 -18.46
C LEU A 170 18.90 -1.92 -19.34
N GLY A 171 18.21 -2.96 -19.82
CA GLY A 171 18.78 -4.01 -20.67
C GLY A 171 19.61 -5.05 -19.91
N MET A 172 19.47 -5.11 -18.59
CA MET A 172 20.14 -6.09 -17.74
C MET A 172 19.26 -7.33 -17.49
N PRO A 173 19.84 -8.51 -17.17
CA PRO A 173 19.07 -9.69 -16.81
C PRO A 173 18.21 -9.45 -15.55
N ALA A 174 16.89 -9.59 -15.68
CA ALA A 174 15.90 -9.41 -14.61
C ALA A 174 15.27 -10.75 -14.18
N VAL A 175 14.85 -10.84 -12.92
CA VAL A 175 14.13 -11.99 -12.36
C VAL A 175 12.66 -11.61 -12.22
N LEU A 176 11.80 -12.04 -13.14
CA LEU A 176 10.37 -11.75 -13.12
C LEU A 176 9.58 -13.07 -13.12
N PRO A 177 8.68 -13.31 -12.14
CA PRO A 177 8.39 -12.49 -10.96
C PRO A 177 9.59 -12.34 -10.00
N PRO A 178 9.62 -11.30 -9.15
CA PRO A 178 10.75 -11.02 -8.26
C PRO A 178 10.91 -12.09 -7.17
N PRO A 179 12.11 -12.23 -6.56
CA PRO A 179 12.34 -13.19 -5.48
C PRO A 179 11.38 -13.06 -4.29
N GLU A 180 10.96 -11.83 -3.97
CA GLU A 180 9.99 -11.51 -2.94
C GLU A 180 8.65 -12.21 -3.21
N GLU A 181 8.14 -12.06 -4.44
CA GLU A 181 6.93 -12.72 -4.95
C GLU A 181 7.03 -14.24 -4.84
N VAL A 182 8.06 -14.82 -5.43
CA VAL A 182 8.23 -16.28 -5.51
C VAL A 182 8.35 -16.92 -4.12
N LYS A 183 8.86 -16.17 -3.14
CA LYS A 183 9.06 -16.66 -1.76
C LYS A 183 7.94 -16.24 -0.81
N ASN A 184 6.93 -15.51 -1.29
CA ASN A 184 5.79 -15.04 -0.51
C ASN A 184 6.25 -14.37 0.79
N VAL A 185 7.04 -13.29 0.65
CA VAL A 185 7.66 -12.62 1.80
C VAL A 185 6.67 -11.69 2.50
N GLU A 186 6.65 -11.77 3.82
CA GLU A 186 5.69 -11.05 4.67
C GLU A 186 6.43 -10.20 5.72
N THR A 187 7.74 -9.98 5.58
CA THR A 187 8.54 -9.21 6.54
C THR A 187 9.69 -8.51 5.84
N ALA A 188 10.13 -7.36 6.38
CA ALA A 188 11.30 -6.65 5.87
C ALA A 188 12.58 -7.51 5.83
N ILE A 189 12.80 -8.35 6.84
CA ILE A 189 13.96 -9.27 6.87
C ILE A 189 13.82 -10.35 5.79
N GLY A 190 12.60 -10.87 5.60
CA GLY A 190 12.29 -11.83 4.54
C GLY A 190 12.54 -11.24 3.15
N ALA A 191 12.03 -10.03 2.89
CA ALA A 191 12.25 -9.31 1.64
C ALA A 191 13.74 -9.09 1.36
N SER A 192 14.50 -8.60 2.35
CA SER A 192 15.94 -8.39 2.21
C SER A 192 16.71 -9.70 1.92
N ARG A 193 16.33 -10.81 2.57
CA ARG A 193 16.93 -12.14 2.29
C ARG A 193 16.57 -12.65 0.90
N ALA A 194 15.33 -12.41 0.45
CA ALA A 194 14.89 -12.80 -0.88
C ALA A 194 15.66 -12.03 -1.97
N GLU A 195 15.79 -10.72 -1.81
CA GLU A 195 16.57 -9.84 -2.69
C GLU A 195 18.04 -10.29 -2.79
N GLN A 196 18.70 -10.59 -1.67
CA GLN A 196 20.09 -11.06 -1.67
C GLN A 196 20.29 -12.37 -2.44
N GLN A 197 19.24 -13.18 -2.57
CA GLN A 197 19.25 -14.45 -3.28
C GLN A 197 18.87 -14.32 -4.76
N ARG A 198 18.57 -13.10 -5.24
CA ARG A 198 18.21 -12.81 -6.63
C ARG A 198 19.20 -13.41 -7.65
N THR A 199 20.50 -13.31 -7.39
CA THR A 199 21.54 -13.81 -8.31
C THR A 199 21.44 -15.32 -8.57
N ALA A 200 20.91 -16.09 -7.62
CA ALA A 200 20.70 -17.53 -7.78
C ALA A 200 19.46 -17.88 -8.63
N MET A 201 18.65 -16.87 -9.01
CA MET A 201 17.44 -17.00 -9.81
C MET A 201 17.60 -16.42 -11.23
N LEU A 202 18.81 -16.00 -11.61
CA LEU A 202 19.16 -15.51 -12.95
C LEU A 202 19.48 -16.65 -13.92
#